data_AF-A0A1M3BLS5-F1
#
_entry.id   AF-A0A1M3BLS5-F1
#
_cell.length_a   1.000
_cell.length_b   1.000
_cell.length_c   1.000
_cell.angle_alpha   90.00
_cell.angle_beta   90.00
_cell.angle_gamma   90.00
#
_symmetry.space_group_name_H-M   'P 1'
#
loop_
_entity.id
_entity.type
_entity.pdbx_description
1 polymer ?
#
loop_
_entity_poly.entity_id
_entity_poly.type
_entity_poly.pdbx_seq_one_letter_code
_entity_poly.pdbx_strand_id
1 'polypeptide(L)'
;MLGPLALVVTCALLSSLPAVAGAAGRGVRMKVSNAPTKVVPELSDAQATALVKRAPETRADNGADNHRVPTKAQLTYFRSHNDSMPAKYLERVDGAFRGSTDEIIQWAAYKWGFDPELFRAVAAVESWWHMYTVGDEGNAFGLFQVDYRYHCCRRLAESYSAWNADYYGAMLRSYYDGAQTWLNTVTGNGSTYGPGDVWNSVGYWASGRWEVPTGEEYEAKVKADLAERVWTRQNFIEG
;
A
#
# COMPACT_ATOMS: atom_id res chain seq x y z
N MET A 1 -29.17 30.52 9.47
CA MET A 1 -27.73 30.22 9.44
C MET A 1 -27.41 29.28 10.58
N LEU A 2 -27.38 27.98 10.32
CA LEU A 2 -26.89 26.92 11.21
C LEU A 2 -26.34 25.84 10.28
N GLY A 3 -25.02 25.63 10.31
CA GLY A 3 -24.33 24.62 9.48
C GLY A 3 -24.47 23.22 10.10
N PRO A 4 -24.45 22.14 9.30
CA PRO A 4 -24.52 20.80 9.86
C PRO A 4 -23.14 20.33 10.32
N LEU A 5 -23.10 19.82 11.56
CA LEU A 5 -22.00 19.04 12.12
C LEU A 5 -21.79 17.77 11.28
N ALA A 6 -20.55 17.51 10.87
CA ALA A 6 -20.14 16.22 10.33
C ALA A 6 -19.88 15.25 11.48
N LEU A 7 -20.71 14.21 11.57
CA LEU A 7 -20.53 13.07 12.45
C LEU A 7 -19.49 12.14 11.80
N VAL A 8 -18.28 12.07 12.36
CA VAL A 8 -17.29 11.05 11.98
C VAL A 8 -17.66 9.77 12.70
N VAL A 9 -18.21 8.81 11.97
CA VAL A 9 -18.46 7.44 12.46
C VAL A 9 -17.26 6.59 12.05
N THR A 10 -16.52 6.15 13.06
CA THR A 10 -15.50 5.10 12.96
C THR A 10 -16.17 3.76 12.69
N CYS A 11 -15.70 3.01 11.68
CA CYS A 11 -16.17 1.64 11.44
C CYS A 11 -14.99 0.67 11.53
N ALA A 12 -14.82 0.09 12.72
CA ALA A 12 -14.06 -1.13 12.93
C ALA A 12 -14.94 -2.30 12.51
N LEU A 13 -14.55 -3.03 11.45
CA LEU A 13 -15.19 -4.28 11.07
C LEU A 13 -14.74 -5.40 12.01
N LEU A 14 -15.55 -5.69 13.02
CA LEU A 14 -15.51 -6.90 13.84
C LEU A 14 -16.16 -8.05 13.05
N SER A 15 -15.35 -8.92 12.46
CA SER A 15 -15.78 -10.25 12.04
C SER A 15 -15.74 -11.18 13.25
N SER A 16 -16.92 -11.57 13.75
CA SER A 16 -17.07 -12.51 14.86
C SER A 16 -17.00 -13.95 14.37
N LEU A 17 -15.90 -14.63 14.67
CA LEU A 17 -15.84 -16.10 14.67
C LEU A 17 -16.05 -16.60 16.12
N PRO A 18 -16.71 -17.76 16.32
CA PRO A 18 -16.93 -18.29 17.66
C PRO A 18 -15.59 -18.69 18.31
N ALA A 19 -15.35 -18.18 19.52
CA ALA A 19 -14.16 -18.46 20.29
C ALA A 19 -14.15 -19.92 20.77
N VAL A 20 -13.22 -20.73 20.25
CA VAL A 20 -12.81 -21.97 20.92
C VAL A 20 -11.86 -21.55 22.04
N ALA A 21 -12.26 -21.77 23.29
CA ALA A 21 -11.46 -21.46 24.46
C ALA A 21 -10.24 -22.40 24.53
N GLY A 22 -9.12 -21.96 23.95
CA GLY A 22 -7.80 -22.56 24.11
C GLY A 22 -7.03 -21.88 25.24
N ALA A 23 -6.49 -22.67 26.16
CA ALA A 23 -5.76 -22.23 27.34
C ALA A 23 -4.67 -21.19 27.03
N ALA A 24 -4.63 -20.12 27.83
CA ALA A 24 -3.65 -19.05 27.74
C ALA A 24 -2.22 -19.57 27.97
N GLY A 25 -1.53 -19.90 26.88
CA GLY A 25 -0.07 -20.00 26.88
C GLY A 25 0.52 -18.60 27.09
N ARG A 26 1.44 -18.45 28.03
CA ARG A 26 2.28 -17.24 28.18
C ARG A 26 2.96 -16.99 26.83
N GLY A 27 2.38 -16.08 26.04
CA GLY A 27 2.92 -15.69 24.75
C GLY A 27 4.28 -15.06 24.97
N VAL A 28 5.32 -15.73 24.47
CA VAL A 28 6.59 -15.06 24.19
C VAL A 28 6.24 -13.93 23.22
N ARG A 29 6.26 -12.68 23.69
CA ARG A 29 6.26 -11.51 22.81
C ARG A 29 7.53 -11.65 21.97
N MET A 30 7.42 -12.25 20.79
CA MET A 30 8.48 -12.16 19.81
C MET A 30 8.68 -10.67 19.58
N LYS A 31 9.90 -10.19 19.85
CA LYS A 31 10.30 -8.85 19.46
C LYS A 31 10.23 -8.82 17.94
N VAL A 32 9.10 -8.38 17.41
CA VAL A 32 8.99 -8.06 15.98
C VAL A 32 10.07 -7.03 15.72
N SER A 33 11.02 -7.37 14.85
CA SER A 33 12.18 -6.52 14.62
C SER A 33 11.69 -5.20 14.02
N ASN A 34 11.84 -4.11 14.77
CA ASN A 34 11.74 -2.73 14.25
C ASN A 34 12.93 -2.39 13.33
N ALA A 35 13.58 -3.37 12.70
CA ALA A 35 14.68 -3.11 11.80
C ALA A 35 14.15 -2.21 10.68
N PRO A 36 14.78 -1.05 10.41
CA PRO A 36 14.34 -0.19 9.33
C PRO A 36 14.37 -1.02 8.05
N THR A 37 13.22 -1.16 7.39
CA THR A 37 13.16 -1.63 6.01
C THR A 37 14.14 -0.78 5.22
N LYS A 38 15.12 -1.43 4.58
CA LYS A 38 16.21 -0.73 3.91
C LYS A 38 15.62 0.21 2.84
N VAL A 39 15.80 1.52 3.03
CA VAL A 39 15.43 2.52 2.02
C VAL A 39 16.67 2.94 1.26
N VAL A 40 16.57 2.97 -0.06
CA VAL A 40 17.59 3.44 -0.99
C VAL A 40 17.04 4.55 -1.88
N PRO A 41 17.88 5.30 -2.61
CA PRO A 41 17.39 6.24 -3.62
C PRO A 41 16.45 5.56 -4.63
N GLU A 42 15.49 6.33 -5.16
CA GLU A 42 14.57 5.88 -6.21
C GLU A 42 15.37 5.38 -7.44
N LEU A 43 14.90 4.31 -8.08
CA LEU A 43 15.52 3.72 -9.26
C LEU A 43 14.70 4.03 -10.51
N SER A 44 15.33 4.10 -11.68
CA SER A 44 14.60 4.12 -12.95
C SER A 44 13.87 2.78 -13.18
N ASP A 45 12.86 2.76 -14.06
CA ASP A 45 12.12 1.54 -14.40
C ASP A 45 13.04 0.42 -14.91
N ALA A 46 14.06 0.76 -15.70
CA ALA A 46 15.04 -0.19 -16.21
C ALA A 46 15.90 -0.79 -15.08
N GLN A 47 16.32 0.04 -14.13
CA GLN A 47 17.08 -0.42 -12.95
C GLN A 47 16.22 -1.29 -12.04
N ALA A 48 14.98 -0.90 -11.77
CA ALA A 48 14.04 -1.68 -10.98
C ALA A 48 13.74 -3.03 -11.63
N THR A 49 13.47 -3.04 -12.94
CA THR A 49 13.24 -4.26 -13.74
C THR A 49 14.41 -5.22 -13.67
N ALA A 50 15.65 -4.72 -13.72
CA ALA A 50 16.85 -5.56 -13.65
C ALA A 50 17.04 -6.24 -12.28
N LEU A 51 16.40 -5.74 -11.22
CA LEU A 51 16.44 -6.34 -9.88
C LEU A 51 15.33 -7.36 -9.62
N VAL A 52 14.28 -7.36 -10.44
CA VAL A 52 13.14 -8.28 -10.27
C VAL A 52 13.61 -9.72 -10.43
N LYS A 53 13.26 -10.55 -9.44
CA LYS A 53 13.43 -11.99 -9.51
C LYS A 53 12.16 -12.61 -10.06
N ARG A 54 12.33 -13.48 -11.06
CA ARG A 54 11.19 -14.13 -11.70
C ARG A 54 10.45 -15.03 -10.73
N ALA A 55 9.12 -14.97 -10.79
CA ALA A 55 8.23 -15.75 -9.94
C ALA A 55 6.98 -16.15 -10.74
N PRO A 56 6.44 -17.37 -10.54
CA PRO A 56 5.17 -17.75 -11.16
C PRO A 56 4.04 -16.87 -10.64
N GLU A 57 2.94 -16.80 -11.40
CA GLU A 57 1.72 -16.16 -10.92
C GLU A 57 1.09 -16.99 -9.80
N THR A 58 0.91 -16.36 -8.64
CA THR A 58 0.22 -16.96 -7.48
C THR A 58 -1.30 -16.79 -7.62
N ARG A 59 -1.74 -15.69 -8.22
CA ARG A 59 -3.15 -15.27 -8.32
C ARG A 59 -3.58 -15.26 -9.78
N ALA A 60 -4.09 -16.40 -10.26
CA ALA A 60 -4.43 -16.58 -11.66
C ALA A 60 -5.45 -15.53 -12.18
N ASP A 61 -6.34 -15.08 -11.30
CA ASP A 61 -7.32 -14.00 -11.53
C ASP A 61 -6.67 -12.66 -11.91
N ASN A 62 -5.44 -12.38 -11.46
CA ASN A 62 -4.72 -11.16 -11.79
C ASN A 62 -4.15 -11.15 -13.20
N GLY A 63 -4.15 -12.29 -13.91
CA GLY A 63 -3.39 -12.47 -15.14
C GLY A 63 -3.66 -11.39 -16.20
N ALA A 64 -4.91 -10.96 -16.37
CA ALA A 64 -5.24 -9.90 -17.32
C ALA A 64 -4.74 -8.51 -16.86
N ASP A 65 -4.94 -8.17 -15.59
CA ASP A 65 -4.59 -6.86 -15.02
C ASP A 65 -3.08 -6.67 -14.86
N ASN A 66 -2.35 -7.75 -14.59
CA ASN A 66 -0.89 -7.78 -14.53
C ASN A 66 -0.21 -7.44 -15.86
N HIS A 67 -0.93 -7.56 -16.98
CA HIS A 67 -0.40 -7.29 -18.31
C HIS A 67 -0.94 -6.00 -18.95
N ARG A 68 -1.82 -5.29 -18.24
CA ARG A 68 -2.32 -3.98 -18.68
C ARG A 68 -1.30 -2.89 -18.34
N VAL A 69 -1.03 -2.02 -19.30
CA VAL A 69 -0.19 -0.82 -19.14
C VAL A 69 -1.02 0.40 -19.52
N PRO A 70 -1.06 1.46 -18.69
CA PRO A 70 -1.81 2.67 -19.01
C PRO A 70 -1.36 3.29 -20.33
N THR A 71 -2.33 3.74 -21.13
CA THR A 71 -2.06 4.52 -22.34
C THR A 71 -1.59 5.94 -21.99
N LYS A 72 -0.96 6.62 -22.95
CA LYS A 72 -0.60 8.04 -22.79
C LYS A 72 -1.79 8.91 -22.39
N ALA A 73 -2.97 8.69 -22.97
CA ALA A 73 -4.18 9.44 -22.64
C ALA A 73 -4.63 9.21 -21.18
N GLN A 74 -4.56 7.96 -20.71
CA GLN A 74 -4.87 7.63 -19.32
C GLN A 74 -3.86 8.26 -18.35
N LEU A 75 -2.57 8.25 -18.68
CA LEU A 75 -1.54 8.91 -17.86
C LEU A 75 -1.69 10.44 -17.87
N THR A 76 -2.05 11.04 -19.00
CA THR A 76 -2.39 12.48 -19.05
C THR A 76 -3.57 12.79 -18.15
N TYR A 77 -4.65 12.01 -18.24
CA TYR A 77 -5.81 12.17 -17.37
C TYR A 77 -5.42 12.03 -15.90
N PHE A 78 -4.64 11.00 -15.57
CA PHE A 78 -4.16 10.77 -14.21
C PHE A 78 -3.36 11.96 -13.67
N ARG A 79 -2.39 12.46 -14.43
CA ARG A 79 -1.55 13.59 -14.00
C ARG A 79 -2.35 14.88 -13.83
N SER A 80 -3.43 15.09 -14.59
CA SER A 80 -4.25 16.30 -14.47
C SER A 80 -5.32 16.23 -13.38
N HIS A 81 -5.61 15.04 -12.82
CA HIS A 81 -6.66 14.84 -11.81
C HIS A 81 -6.11 14.31 -10.47
N ASN A 82 -4.79 14.17 -10.34
CA ASN A 82 -4.14 13.85 -9.07
C ASN A 82 -3.71 15.15 -8.38
N ASP A 83 -4.30 15.41 -7.22
CA ASP A 83 -4.02 16.57 -6.37
C ASP A 83 -3.29 16.21 -5.06
N SER A 84 -3.18 14.91 -4.74
CA SER A 84 -2.59 14.42 -3.49
C SER A 84 -1.10 14.08 -3.59
N MET A 85 -0.55 13.92 -4.80
CA MET A 85 0.84 13.54 -5.04
C MET A 85 1.68 14.72 -5.56
N PRO A 86 2.82 15.06 -4.92
CA PRO A 86 3.71 16.08 -5.45
C PRO A 86 4.26 15.73 -6.85
N ALA A 87 4.43 16.75 -7.70
CA ALA A 87 4.77 16.59 -9.12
C ALA A 87 5.98 15.68 -9.39
N LYS A 88 7.04 15.79 -8.58
CA LYS A 88 8.26 14.95 -8.66
C LYS A 88 7.94 13.44 -8.70
N TYR A 89 6.99 13.00 -7.87
CA TYR A 89 6.60 11.59 -7.79
C TYR A 89 5.56 11.27 -8.87
N LEU A 90 4.58 12.16 -9.05
CA LEU A 90 3.48 12.02 -9.99
C LEU A 90 3.93 11.77 -11.42
N GLU A 91 4.96 12.47 -11.88
CA GLU A 91 5.47 12.35 -13.24
C GLU A 91 6.03 10.96 -13.55
N ARG A 92 6.55 10.28 -12.53
CA ARG A 92 7.21 8.97 -12.64
C ARG A 92 6.27 7.77 -12.51
N VAL A 93 5.05 7.97 -12.02
CA VAL A 93 4.04 6.91 -11.97
C VAL A 93 3.52 6.66 -13.38
N ASP A 94 3.77 5.45 -13.89
CA ASP A 94 3.36 5.05 -15.24
C ASP A 94 2.83 3.61 -15.31
N GLY A 95 3.10 2.76 -14.31
CA GLY A 95 2.70 1.36 -14.32
C GLY A 95 3.28 0.58 -15.50
N ALA A 96 4.45 0.95 -16.01
CA ALA A 96 5.03 0.40 -17.24
C ALA A 96 5.78 -0.93 -17.04
N PHE A 97 5.21 -1.85 -16.26
CA PHE A 97 5.75 -3.19 -16.01
C PHE A 97 4.70 -4.27 -16.28
N ARG A 98 5.18 -5.47 -16.65
CA ARG A 98 4.36 -6.67 -16.87
C ARG A 98 5.08 -7.87 -16.29
N GLY A 99 4.34 -8.75 -15.63
CA GLY A 99 4.90 -9.95 -15.01
C GLY A 99 3.84 -10.67 -14.18
N SER A 100 4.29 -11.53 -13.28
CA SER A 100 3.42 -12.02 -12.21
C SER A 100 3.14 -10.94 -11.16
N THR A 101 2.16 -11.17 -10.29
CA THR A 101 1.87 -10.26 -9.17
C THR A 101 3.08 -10.05 -8.27
N ASP A 102 3.86 -11.09 -7.98
CA ASP A 102 5.09 -10.93 -7.19
C ASP A 102 6.16 -10.12 -7.93
N GLU A 103 6.31 -10.33 -9.24
CA GLU A 103 7.25 -9.54 -10.07
C GLU A 103 6.86 -8.05 -10.10
N ILE A 104 5.56 -7.74 -10.16
CA ILE A 104 5.02 -6.36 -10.10
C ILE A 104 5.30 -5.72 -8.74
N ILE A 105 5.02 -6.44 -7.64
CA ILE A 105 5.26 -5.97 -6.27
C ILE A 105 6.76 -5.66 -6.08
N GLN A 106 7.64 -6.54 -6.55
CA GLN A 106 9.09 -6.32 -6.51
C GLN A 106 9.50 -5.09 -7.32
N TRP A 107 9.03 -4.98 -8.57
CA TRP A 107 9.36 -3.86 -9.45
C TRP A 107 8.99 -2.52 -8.83
N ALA A 108 7.76 -2.40 -8.30
CA ALA A 108 7.30 -1.16 -7.68
C ALA A 108 8.11 -0.80 -6.43
N ALA A 109 8.39 -1.78 -5.58
CA ALA A 109 9.24 -1.57 -4.40
C ALA A 109 10.63 -1.06 -4.80
N TYR A 110 11.29 -1.70 -5.77
CA TYR A 110 12.60 -1.29 -6.24
C TYR A 110 12.60 0.09 -6.90
N LYS A 111 11.60 0.39 -7.73
CA LYS A 111 11.45 1.70 -8.38
C LYS A 111 11.43 2.84 -7.35
N TRP A 112 10.72 2.63 -6.25
CA TRP A 112 10.58 3.63 -5.18
C TRP A 112 11.60 3.50 -4.05
N GLY A 113 12.55 2.56 -4.18
CA GLY A 113 13.68 2.42 -3.29
C GLY A 113 13.35 1.76 -1.94
N PHE A 114 12.35 0.90 -1.91
CA PHE A 114 11.93 0.15 -0.72
C PHE A 114 12.28 -1.34 -0.84
N ASP A 115 12.22 -2.03 0.30
CA ASP A 115 12.37 -3.49 0.37
C ASP A 115 11.11 -4.18 -0.22
N PRO A 116 11.24 -5.07 -1.22
CA PRO A 116 10.11 -5.83 -1.74
C PRO A 116 9.36 -6.63 -0.68
N GLU A 117 10.02 -7.10 0.38
CA GLU A 117 9.34 -7.85 1.44
C GLU A 117 8.32 -6.97 2.18
N LEU A 118 8.57 -5.65 2.31
CA LEU A 118 7.58 -4.71 2.83
C LEU A 118 6.36 -4.63 1.93
N PHE A 119 6.55 -4.46 0.62
CA PHE A 119 5.43 -4.33 -0.33
C PHE A 119 4.63 -5.63 -0.42
N ARG A 120 5.28 -6.79 -0.30
CA ARG A 120 4.61 -8.09 -0.20
C ARG A 120 3.70 -8.18 1.02
N ALA A 121 4.20 -7.75 2.18
CA ALA A 121 3.44 -7.72 3.43
C ALA A 121 2.25 -6.75 3.35
N VAL A 122 2.47 -5.54 2.83
CA VAL A 122 1.40 -4.56 2.61
C VAL A 122 0.34 -5.13 1.68
N ALA A 123 0.71 -5.62 0.50
CA ALA A 123 -0.25 -6.20 -0.44
C ALA A 123 -0.99 -7.43 0.13
N ALA A 124 -0.35 -8.19 1.02
CA ALA A 124 -1.00 -9.29 1.72
C ALA A 124 -2.09 -8.78 2.67
N VAL A 125 -1.79 -7.78 3.50
CA VAL A 125 -2.78 -7.13 4.39
C VAL A 125 -3.92 -6.50 3.60
N GLU A 126 -3.61 -5.83 2.50
CA GLU A 126 -4.55 -5.02 1.72
C GLU A 126 -5.52 -5.84 0.87
N SER A 127 -5.05 -6.95 0.29
CA SER A 127 -5.82 -7.65 -0.73
C SER A 127 -5.59 -9.15 -0.80
N TRP A 128 -4.74 -9.71 0.07
CA TRP A 128 -4.22 -11.07 -0.08
C TRP A 128 -3.64 -11.33 -1.49
N TRP A 129 -3.12 -10.26 -2.12
CA TRP A 129 -2.65 -10.17 -3.51
C TRP A 129 -3.73 -10.28 -4.61
N HIS A 130 -5.02 -10.20 -4.31
CA HIS A 130 -6.06 -10.19 -5.36
C HIS A 130 -6.33 -8.78 -5.89
N MET A 131 -6.10 -8.57 -7.18
CA MET A 131 -6.30 -7.28 -7.86
C MET A 131 -7.78 -6.88 -7.94
N TYR A 132 -8.71 -7.84 -7.88
CA TYR A 132 -10.14 -7.52 -7.87
C TYR A 132 -10.65 -7.03 -6.51
N THR A 133 -9.81 -7.02 -5.46
CA THR A 133 -10.25 -6.69 -4.09
C THR A 133 -10.81 -5.28 -4.03
N VAL A 134 -12.00 -5.17 -3.45
CA VAL A 134 -12.69 -3.91 -3.17
C VAL A 134 -12.88 -3.77 -1.66
N GLY A 135 -12.32 -2.71 -1.09
CA GLY A 135 -12.43 -2.39 0.33
C GLY A 135 -13.11 -1.04 0.58
N ASP A 136 -13.08 -0.60 1.83
CA ASP A 136 -13.61 0.68 2.29
C ASP A 136 -15.00 1.02 1.77
N GLU A 137 -15.95 0.10 2.00
CA GLU A 137 -17.36 0.27 1.58
C GLU A 137 -17.52 0.48 0.06
N GLY A 138 -16.61 -0.05 -0.75
CA GLY A 138 -16.66 0.07 -2.21
C GLY A 138 -15.74 1.13 -2.80
N ASN A 139 -14.84 1.72 -2.01
CA ASN A 139 -14.04 2.87 -2.41
C ASN A 139 -12.54 2.58 -2.60
N ALA A 140 -12.00 1.51 -2.04
CA ALA A 140 -10.59 1.15 -2.17
C ALA A 140 -10.39 -0.04 -3.10
N PHE A 141 -9.36 0.01 -3.94
CA PHE A 141 -9.19 -0.96 -5.04
C PHE A 141 -7.79 -1.54 -5.17
N GLY A 142 -7.77 -2.81 -5.55
CA GLY A 142 -6.58 -3.49 -6.06
C GLY A 142 -5.59 -3.89 -4.98
N LEU A 143 -4.38 -4.24 -5.45
CA LEU A 143 -3.31 -4.84 -4.65
C LEU A 143 -2.99 -4.05 -3.39
N PHE A 144 -3.02 -2.72 -3.46
CA PHE A 144 -2.66 -1.80 -2.39
C PHE A 144 -3.83 -0.94 -1.90
N GLN A 145 -5.08 -1.28 -2.24
CA GLN A 145 -6.29 -0.59 -1.75
C GLN A 145 -6.26 0.94 -1.96
N VAL A 146 -6.05 1.38 -3.20
CA VAL A 146 -6.08 2.81 -3.55
C VAL A 146 -7.51 3.34 -3.44
N ASP A 147 -7.77 4.16 -2.41
CA ASP A 147 -9.09 4.75 -2.14
C ASP A 147 -9.40 5.97 -3.03
N TYR A 148 -10.41 5.86 -3.89
CA TYR A 148 -10.74 6.93 -4.85
C TYR A 148 -11.30 8.21 -4.23
N ARG A 149 -11.66 8.20 -2.94
CA ARG A 149 -12.11 9.39 -2.20
C ARG A 149 -10.98 10.37 -1.94
N TYR A 150 -9.74 9.87 -1.90
CA TYR A 150 -8.53 10.65 -1.58
C TYR A 150 -7.46 10.57 -2.68
N HIS A 151 -7.59 9.60 -3.58
CA HIS A 151 -6.67 9.34 -4.67
C HIS A 151 -7.42 9.34 -5.99
N CYS A 152 -6.77 9.81 -7.06
CA CYS A 152 -7.40 9.79 -8.37
C CYS A 152 -7.61 8.36 -8.90
N CYS A 153 -8.54 8.29 -9.85
CA CYS A 153 -8.41 7.42 -11.02
C CYS A 153 -8.76 5.96 -10.73
N ARG A 154 -9.95 5.77 -10.16
CA ARG A 154 -10.62 4.48 -9.93
C ARG A 154 -10.34 3.42 -11.00
N ARG A 155 -10.54 3.73 -12.29
CA ARG A 155 -10.33 2.74 -13.37
C ARG A 155 -8.88 2.25 -13.49
N LEU A 156 -7.89 3.07 -13.14
CA LEU A 156 -6.50 2.61 -13.09
C LEU A 156 -6.28 1.74 -11.84
N ALA A 157 -6.80 2.18 -10.70
CA ALA A 157 -6.73 1.43 -9.45
C ALA A 157 -7.39 0.04 -9.52
N GLU A 158 -8.49 -0.13 -10.25
CA GLU A 158 -9.27 -1.36 -10.38
C GLU A 158 -8.72 -2.38 -11.38
N SER A 159 -7.80 -1.99 -12.28
CA SER A 159 -7.57 -2.78 -13.50
C SER A 159 -6.13 -2.76 -14.02
N TYR A 160 -5.20 -2.09 -13.32
CA TYR A 160 -3.80 -2.00 -13.72
C TYR A 160 -2.91 -2.32 -12.54
N SER A 161 -2.58 -3.59 -12.34
CA SER A 161 -1.81 -4.06 -11.17
C SER A 161 -0.48 -3.32 -11.01
N ALA A 162 0.26 -3.14 -12.11
CA ALA A 162 1.52 -2.41 -12.09
C ALA A 162 1.33 -0.93 -11.72
N TRP A 163 0.30 -0.27 -12.26
CA TRP A 163 0.01 1.11 -11.89
C TRP A 163 -0.44 1.23 -10.43
N ASN A 164 -1.25 0.30 -9.92
CA ASN A 164 -1.71 0.27 -8.53
C ASN A 164 -0.52 0.18 -7.55
N ALA A 165 0.42 -0.73 -7.83
CA ALA A 165 1.65 -0.88 -7.05
C ALA A 165 2.60 0.33 -7.18
N ASP A 166 2.75 0.88 -8.38
CA ASP A 166 3.58 2.06 -8.66
C ASP A 166 3.05 3.30 -7.93
N TYR A 167 1.73 3.51 -7.96
CA TYR A 167 1.06 4.60 -7.26
C TYR A 167 1.27 4.52 -5.75
N TYR A 168 1.06 3.34 -5.15
CA TYR A 168 1.33 3.11 -3.73
C TYR A 168 2.78 3.45 -3.39
N GLY A 169 3.74 2.94 -4.16
CA GLY A 169 5.16 3.20 -3.89
C GLY A 169 5.54 4.67 -4.01
N ALA A 170 4.95 5.39 -4.97
CA ALA A 170 5.14 6.83 -5.12
C ALA A 170 4.59 7.62 -3.93
N MET A 171 3.39 7.28 -3.46
CA MET A 171 2.79 7.90 -2.27
C MET A 171 3.63 7.62 -1.03
N LEU A 172 3.99 6.35 -0.79
CA LEU A 172 4.84 5.94 0.32
C LEU A 172 6.18 6.69 0.30
N ARG A 173 6.78 6.84 -0.87
CA ARG A 173 8.01 7.61 -1.04
C ARG A 173 7.82 9.08 -0.72
N SER A 174 6.71 9.69 -1.14
CA SER A 174 6.42 11.09 -0.86
C SER A 174 6.27 11.40 0.64
N TYR A 175 5.71 10.47 1.41
CA TYR A 175 5.65 10.55 2.88
C TYR A 175 7.04 10.40 3.49
N TYR A 176 7.77 9.37 3.08
CA TYR A 176 9.12 9.11 3.60
C TYR A 176 10.09 10.26 3.34
N ASP A 177 10.04 10.87 2.15
CA ASP A 177 10.92 11.99 1.79
C ASP A 177 10.56 13.30 2.49
N GLY A 178 9.45 13.38 3.23
CA GLY A 178 9.01 14.63 3.86
C GLY A 178 8.28 15.59 2.91
N ALA A 179 7.84 15.12 1.73
CA ALA A 179 7.29 15.99 0.69
C ALA A 179 5.82 16.43 0.94
N GLN A 180 5.10 15.71 1.78
CA GLN A 180 3.69 15.96 2.11
C GLN A 180 3.53 16.99 3.24
N THR A 181 4.15 18.17 3.11
CA THR A 181 4.25 19.17 4.19
C THR A 181 2.91 19.76 4.64
N TRP A 182 1.85 19.65 3.83
CA TRP A 182 0.49 20.03 4.20
C TRP A 182 -0.04 19.22 5.39
N LEU A 183 0.55 18.07 5.71
CA LEU A 183 0.21 17.32 6.93
C LEU A 183 0.44 18.14 8.20
N ASN A 184 1.34 19.12 8.19
CA ASN A 184 1.56 20.03 9.31
C ASN A 184 0.56 21.20 9.34
N THR A 185 -0.36 21.30 8.38
CA THR A 185 -1.42 22.31 8.35
C THR A 185 -2.79 21.78 8.77
N VAL A 186 -2.89 20.48 9.06
CA VAL A 186 -4.13 19.82 9.49
C VAL A 186 -4.05 19.41 10.96
N THR A 187 -5.21 19.26 11.60
CA THR A 187 -5.32 18.77 12.98
C THR A 187 -5.60 17.27 13.00
N GLY A 188 -5.29 16.63 14.13
CA GLY A 188 -5.59 15.21 14.37
C GLY A 188 -4.46 14.23 14.04
N ASN A 189 -3.27 14.71 13.66
CA ASN A 189 -2.05 13.90 13.71
C ASN A 189 -1.62 13.70 15.17
N GLY A 190 -0.99 12.58 15.50
CA GLY A 190 -0.42 12.36 16.84
C GLY A 190 0.91 13.06 17.05
N SER A 191 1.63 13.38 15.96
CA SER A 191 2.90 14.12 15.99
C SER A 191 3.05 15.06 14.80
N THR A 192 4.07 15.92 14.85
CA THR A 192 4.49 16.75 13.71
C THR A 192 5.05 15.85 12.61
N TYR A 193 4.55 16.00 11.38
CA TYR A 193 5.04 15.28 10.22
C TYR A 193 6.48 15.68 9.87
N GLY A 194 7.32 14.68 9.60
CA GLY A 194 8.70 14.82 9.18
C GLY A 194 9.18 13.63 8.32
N PRO A 195 10.34 13.77 7.66
CA PRO A 195 10.89 12.74 6.78
C PRO A 195 11.52 11.57 7.56
N GLY A 196 11.77 10.47 6.85
CA GLY A 196 12.65 9.38 7.28
C GLY A 196 11.96 8.21 8.00
N ASP A 197 10.64 8.28 8.18
CA ASP A 197 9.90 7.23 8.88
C ASP A 197 9.06 6.39 7.91
N VAL A 198 9.54 5.20 7.59
CA VAL A 198 8.81 4.25 6.73
C VAL A 198 7.55 3.75 7.41
N TRP A 199 7.58 3.51 8.72
CA TRP A 199 6.45 2.92 9.41
C TRP A 199 5.30 3.92 9.53
N ASN A 200 5.58 5.16 9.91
CA ASN A 200 4.57 6.22 9.86
C ASN A 200 4.07 6.49 8.43
N SER A 201 4.89 6.28 7.40
CA SER A 201 4.45 6.36 6.00
C SER A 201 3.46 5.24 5.65
N VAL A 202 3.71 4.02 6.13
CA VAL A 202 2.81 2.86 5.98
C VAL A 202 1.51 3.07 6.78
N GLY A 203 1.62 3.53 8.04
CA GLY A 203 0.47 3.85 8.88
C GLY A 203 -0.38 5.00 8.32
N TYR A 204 0.26 5.99 7.69
CA TYR A 204 -0.46 7.08 7.01
C TYR A 204 -1.31 6.54 5.87
N TRP A 205 -0.78 5.64 5.03
CA TRP A 205 -1.52 5.07 3.89
C TRP A 205 -2.89 4.52 4.31
N ALA A 206 -2.93 3.79 5.43
CA ALA A 206 -4.17 3.20 5.94
C ALA A 206 -5.08 4.17 6.71
N SER A 207 -4.51 5.16 7.41
CA SER A 207 -5.26 5.99 8.36
C SER A 207 -5.59 7.40 7.87
N GLY A 208 -4.87 7.88 6.85
CA GLY A 208 -4.93 9.28 6.39
C GLY A 208 -4.48 10.30 7.43
N ARG A 209 -3.83 9.89 8.53
CA ARG A 209 -3.29 10.76 9.58
C ARG A 209 -1.91 10.30 10.01
N TRP A 210 -1.07 11.26 10.40
CA TRP A 210 0.32 10.97 10.78
C TRP A 210 0.40 10.51 12.23
N GLU A 211 1.03 9.36 12.46
CA GLU A 211 1.32 8.78 13.78
C GLU A 211 0.08 8.75 14.70
N VAL A 212 -0.95 8.02 14.28
CA VAL A 212 -2.18 7.83 15.06
C VAL A 212 -2.43 6.36 15.36
N PRO A 213 -3.20 6.02 16.41
CA PRO A 213 -3.42 4.63 16.82
C PRO A 213 -3.93 3.71 15.72
N THR A 214 -4.81 4.19 14.82
CA THR A 214 -5.30 3.39 13.69
C THR A 214 -4.20 3.04 12.68
N GLY A 215 -3.24 3.95 12.46
CA GLY A 215 -2.05 3.69 11.65
C GLY A 215 -1.13 2.68 12.33
N GLU A 216 -0.89 2.80 13.64
CA GLU A 216 -0.07 1.87 14.41
C GLU A 216 -0.65 0.44 14.42
N GLU A 217 -1.97 0.31 14.51
CA GLU A 217 -2.67 -0.98 14.41
C GLU A 217 -2.46 -1.64 13.04
N TYR A 218 -2.52 -0.85 11.96
CA TYR A 218 -2.25 -1.32 10.61
C TYR A 218 -0.77 -1.72 10.44
N GLU A 219 0.16 -0.90 10.91
CA GLU A 219 1.58 -1.23 10.90
C GLU A 219 1.87 -2.54 11.64
N ALA A 220 1.20 -2.80 12.76
CA ALA A 220 1.37 -4.04 13.51
C ALA A 220 0.98 -5.27 12.67
N LYS A 221 -0.06 -5.18 11.84
CA LYS A 221 -0.46 -6.25 10.90
C LYS A 221 0.60 -6.45 9.83
N VAL A 222 1.08 -5.37 9.20
CA VAL A 222 2.13 -5.45 8.17
C VAL A 222 3.42 -6.03 8.76
N LYS A 223 3.82 -5.61 9.97
CA LYS A 223 4.99 -6.12 10.68
C LYS A 223 4.83 -7.61 11.02
N ALA A 224 3.64 -8.06 11.39
CA ALA A 224 3.35 -9.47 11.63
C ALA A 224 3.47 -10.29 10.33
N ASP A 225 2.82 -9.85 9.25
CA ASP A 225 2.88 -10.53 7.94
C ASP A 225 4.30 -10.56 7.38
N LEU A 226 5.09 -9.51 7.63
CA LEU A 226 6.50 -9.43 7.27
C LEU A 226 7.35 -10.45 8.05
N ALA A 227 7.16 -10.54 9.37
CA ALA A 227 7.88 -11.50 10.22
C ALA A 227 7.52 -12.95 9.86
N GLU A 228 6.26 -13.17 9.50
CA GLU A 228 5.70 -14.46 9.14
C GLU A 228 5.94 -14.86 7.69
N ARG A 229 6.32 -13.90 6.83
CA ARG A 229 6.44 -14.03 5.38
C ARG A 229 5.22 -14.71 4.79
N VAL A 230 4.02 -14.20 5.11
CA VAL A 230 2.75 -14.90 4.84
C VAL A 230 2.58 -15.33 3.39
N TRP A 231 3.09 -14.56 2.43
CA TRP A 231 3.09 -14.86 0.99
C TRP A 231 3.86 -16.13 0.59
N THR A 232 4.70 -16.67 1.48
CA THR A 232 5.43 -17.93 1.27
C THR A 232 4.70 -19.16 1.81
N ARG A 233 3.59 -18.97 2.53
CA ARG A 233 2.85 -20.06 3.15
C ARG A 233 1.93 -20.75 2.17
N GLN A 234 1.73 -22.05 2.35
CA GLN A 234 0.90 -22.86 1.46
C GLN A 234 -0.54 -22.32 1.35
N ASN A 235 -1.14 -21.98 2.49
CA ASN A 235 -2.50 -21.43 2.53
C ASN A 235 -2.62 -20.04 1.89
N PHE A 236 -1.52 -19.29 1.80
CA PHE A 236 -1.48 -18.07 1.01
C PHE A 236 -1.44 -18.41 -0.47
N ILE A 237 -0.57 -19.33 -0.89
CA ILE A 237 -0.35 -19.68 -2.30
C ILE A 237 -1.58 -20.34 -2.92
N GLU A 238 -2.29 -21.17 -2.16
CA GLU A 238 -3.51 -21.88 -2.60
C GLU A 238 -4.80 -21.07 -2.42
N GLY A 239 -4.70 -19.92 -1.72
CA GLY A 239 -5.81 -19.05 -1.38
C GLY A 239 -6.25 -18.11 -2.49
#